data_AF-A0A2J8AIP8-F1
#
_entry.id   AF-A0A2J8AIP8-F1
#
_cell.length_a   1.000
_cell.length_b   1.000
_cell.length_c   1.000
_cell.angle_alpha   90.00
_cell.angle_beta   90.00
_cell.angle_gamma   90.00
#
_symmetry.space_group_name_H-M   'P 1'
#
loop_
_entity.id
_entity.type
_entity.pdbx_description
1 polymer ?
#
loop_
_entity_poly.entity_id
_entity_poly.type
_entity_poly.pdbx_seq_one_letter_code
_entity_poly.pdbx_strand_id
1 'polypeptide(L)'
;MQMWEVEGGLGDVMAALPKAMAGRGHRVMVVVPRYENYPDAWETGVRRVYSVFNSQQEVGYFHQFIDGVDYIFVDHPCFQNHGKDIYGGDRGEIQFRCALLCKAALEAVWHVPCGGIAYGDENLCFIANDWHTALLPVYLQASKLRDSIGNALYTYRQFRDSFRGIQLRGMGQDLSWDNAATLYEEVMVAAKYQW
;
A
#
# COMPACT_ATOMS: atom_id res chain seq x y z
N MET A 1 -21.28 -10.03 -16.78
CA MET A 1 -21.01 -10.64 -15.46
C MET A 1 -20.43 -9.54 -14.59
N GLN A 2 -21.14 -9.11 -13.53
CA GLN A 2 -20.67 -8.00 -12.70
C GLN A 2 -19.48 -8.45 -11.86
N MET A 3 -18.45 -7.62 -11.80
CA MET A 3 -17.14 -7.80 -11.15
C MET A 3 -17.18 -8.14 -9.63
N TRP A 4 -18.36 -8.31 -9.03
CA TRP A 4 -18.59 -8.12 -7.60
C TRP A 4 -19.19 -9.32 -6.87
N GLU A 5 -19.15 -10.53 -7.43
CA GLU A 5 -19.65 -11.74 -6.72
C GLU A 5 -18.68 -12.21 -5.63
N VAL A 6 -18.36 -11.34 -4.67
CA VAL A 6 -17.91 -11.76 -3.34
C VAL A 6 -19.15 -11.70 -2.45
N GLU A 7 -19.76 -12.85 -2.17
CA GLU A 7 -20.96 -12.94 -1.34
C GLU A 7 -20.70 -12.33 0.06
N GLY A 8 -21.41 -11.25 0.39
CA GLY A 8 -21.43 -10.65 1.74
C GLY A 8 -21.19 -9.13 1.78
N GLY A 9 -21.38 -8.53 2.95
CA GLY A 9 -21.32 -7.05 3.12
C GLY A 9 -19.97 -6.41 2.79
N LEU A 10 -18.89 -7.19 2.68
CA LEU A 10 -17.58 -6.70 2.26
C LEU A 10 -17.57 -6.30 0.77
N GLY A 11 -18.25 -7.08 -0.07
CA GLY A 11 -18.41 -6.79 -1.50
C GLY A 11 -19.20 -5.51 -1.73
N ASP A 12 -20.27 -5.30 -0.95
CA ASP A 12 -21.10 -4.10 -1.02
C ASP A 12 -20.32 -2.82 -0.68
N VAL A 13 -19.46 -2.87 0.35
CA VAL A 13 -18.60 -1.74 0.73
C VAL A 13 -17.62 -1.40 -0.40
N MET A 14 -16.98 -2.41 -1.00
CA MET A 14 -16.05 -2.20 -2.12
C MET A 14 -16.74 -1.77 -3.41
N ALA A 15 -18.03 -2.07 -3.58
CA ALA A 15 -18.82 -1.57 -4.69
C ALA A 15 -19.25 -0.09 -4.51
N ALA A 16 -19.49 0.35 -3.27
CA ALA A 16 -20.03 1.68 -2.96
C ALA A 16 -18.96 2.73 -2.62
N LEU A 17 -17.98 2.39 -1.77
CA LEU A 17 -17.01 3.34 -1.22
C LEU A 17 -16.12 3.98 -2.30
N PRO A 18 -15.51 3.22 -3.24
CA PRO A 18 -14.68 3.81 -4.28
C PRO A 18 -15.44 4.81 -5.15
N LYS A 19 -16.66 4.47 -5.55
CA LYS A 19 -17.54 5.34 -6.34
C LYS A 19 -17.90 6.61 -5.58
N ALA A 20 -18.20 6.50 -4.29
CA ALA A 20 -18.52 7.63 -3.44
C ALA A 20 -17.32 8.58 -3.23
N MET A 21 -16.10 8.05 -3.24
CA MET A 21 -14.86 8.84 -3.18
C MET A 21 -14.57 9.51 -4.54
N ALA A 22 -14.74 8.79 -5.65
CA ALA A 22 -14.60 9.35 -6.99
C ALA A 22 -15.60 10.48 -7.24
N GLY A 23 -16.86 10.30 -6.82
CA GLY A 23 -17.90 11.34 -6.88
C GLY A 23 -17.60 12.60 -6.04
N ARG A 24 -16.67 12.52 -5.09
CA ARG A 24 -16.16 13.67 -4.31
C ARG A 24 -14.92 14.32 -4.94
N GLY A 25 -14.46 13.84 -6.09
CA GLY A 25 -13.32 14.39 -6.83
C GLY A 25 -11.98 13.75 -6.48
N HIS A 26 -11.95 12.67 -5.68
CA HIS A 26 -10.73 11.92 -5.46
C HIS A 26 -10.37 11.07 -6.70
N ARG A 27 -9.09 10.95 -7.03
CA ARG A 27 -8.62 9.86 -7.90
C ARG A 27 -8.66 8.57 -7.09
N VAL A 28 -9.33 7.54 -7.59
CA VAL A 28 -9.55 6.31 -6.84
C VAL A 28 -9.08 5.11 -7.65
N MET A 29 -8.11 4.39 -7.11
CA MET A 29 -7.64 3.11 -7.62
C MET A 29 -8.11 1.99 -6.70
N VAL A 30 -8.73 0.96 -7.27
CA VAL A 30 -9.07 -0.28 -6.58
C VAL A 30 -8.17 -1.38 -7.13
N VAL A 31 -7.35 -1.99 -6.27
CA VAL A 31 -6.46 -3.09 -6.66
C VAL A 31 -7.02 -4.41 -6.14
N VAL A 32 -7.23 -5.37 -7.04
CA VAL A 32 -7.83 -6.67 -6.74
C VAL A 32 -7.06 -7.80 -7.44
N PRO A 33 -7.09 -9.03 -6.92
CA PRO A 33 -6.57 -10.19 -7.63
C PRO A 33 -7.41 -10.48 -8.89
N ARG A 34 -6.75 -10.92 -9.95
CA ARG A 34 -7.41 -11.40 -11.18
C ARG A 34 -7.77 -12.88 -11.05
N TYR A 35 -8.89 -13.18 -10.40
CA TYR A 35 -9.38 -14.56 -10.25
C TYR A 35 -9.91 -15.17 -11.55
N GLU A 36 -10.48 -14.33 -12.42
CA GLU A 36 -11.08 -14.74 -13.69
C GLU A 36 -10.71 -13.76 -14.82
N ASN A 37 -11.12 -14.11 -16.04
CA ASN A 37 -11.01 -13.22 -17.18
C ASN A 37 -12.17 -12.22 -17.18
N TYR A 38 -11.87 -10.95 -16.91
CA TYR A 38 -12.82 -9.84 -17.04
C TYR A 38 -12.78 -9.31 -18.48
N PRO A 39 -13.85 -9.44 -19.29
CA PRO A 39 -13.83 -9.11 -20.72
C PRO A 39 -13.50 -7.65 -21.03
N ASP A 40 -13.90 -6.75 -20.13
CA ASP A 40 -13.73 -5.30 -20.28
C ASP A 40 -12.40 -4.79 -19.70
N ALA A 41 -11.62 -5.66 -19.04
CA ALA A 41 -10.31 -5.32 -18.52
C ALA A 41 -9.23 -5.58 -19.57
N TRP A 42 -8.40 -4.58 -19.84
CA TRP A 42 -7.30 -4.69 -20.82
C TRP A 42 -5.94 -4.83 -20.13
N GLU A 43 -4.99 -5.49 -20.78
CA GLU A 43 -3.63 -5.60 -20.28
C GLU A 43 -2.93 -4.24 -20.38
N THR A 44 -2.26 -3.82 -19.29
CA THR A 44 -1.55 -2.53 -19.25
C THR A 44 -0.17 -2.57 -19.89
N GLY A 45 0.36 -3.78 -20.19
CA GLY A 45 1.74 -4.02 -20.59
C GLY A 45 2.75 -3.88 -19.44
N VAL A 46 2.32 -3.49 -18.24
CA VAL A 46 3.19 -3.37 -17.07
C VAL A 46 3.38 -4.75 -16.44
N ARG A 47 4.62 -5.21 -16.42
CA ARG A 47 5.05 -6.41 -15.68
C ARG A 47 6.11 -6.05 -14.65
N ARG A 48 6.00 -6.62 -13.45
CA ARG A 48 6.93 -6.37 -12.34
C ARG A 48 7.27 -7.67 -11.64
N VAL A 49 8.51 -7.76 -11.17
CA VAL A 49 8.98 -8.91 -10.38
C VAL A 49 9.08 -8.48 -8.93
N TYR A 50 8.43 -9.23 -8.04
CA TYR A 50 8.43 -8.99 -6.60
C TYR A 50 9.02 -10.17 -5.84
N SER A 51 9.79 -9.87 -4.79
CA SER A 51 10.24 -10.90 -3.86
C SER A 51 9.17 -11.12 -2.78
N VAL A 52 8.56 -12.30 -2.78
CA VAL A 52 7.58 -12.75 -1.79
C VAL A 52 7.97 -14.16 -1.35
N PHE A 53 8.03 -14.39 -0.04
CA PHE A 53 8.45 -15.67 0.56
C PHE A 53 9.79 -16.20 0.00
N ASN A 54 10.77 -15.30 -0.12
CA ASN A 54 12.11 -15.59 -0.66
C ASN A 54 12.13 -16.13 -2.10
N SER A 55 11.05 -15.92 -2.85
CA SER A 55 10.93 -16.29 -4.26
C SER A 55 10.59 -15.07 -5.11
N GLN A 56 11.04 -15.06 -6.36
CA GLN A 56 10.75 -14.00 -7.33
C GLN A 56 9.45 -14.32 -8.07
N GLN A 57 8.48 -13.41 -8.02
CA GLN A 57 7.15 -13.59 -8.57
C GLN A 57 6.90 -12.50 -9.61
N GLU A 58 6.71 -12.89 -10.87
CA GLU A 58 6.37 -11.96 -11.94
C GLU A 58 4.86 -11.73 -11.99
N VAL A 59 4.46 -10.47 -11.84
CA VAL A 59 3.07 -10.01 -11.81
C VAL A 59 2.79 -9.13 -13.02
N GLY A 60 1.67 -9.39 -13.69
CA GLY A 60 1.09 -8.51 -14.70
C GLY A 60 -0.05 -7.67 -14.14
N TYR A 61 -0.37 -6.57 -14.80
CA TYR A 61 -1.49 -5.71 -14.42
C TYR A 61 -2.48 -5.52 -15.57
N PHE A 62 -3.76 -5.73 -15.27
CA PHE A 62 -4.87 -5.37 -16.14
C PHE A 62 -5.60 -4.17 -15.56
N HIS A 63 -6.24 -3.38 -16.41
CA HIS A 63 -6.96 -2.18 -16.02
C HIS A 63 -8.37 -2.19 -16.62
N GLN A 64 -9.35 -1.73 -15.84
CA GLN A 64 -10.67 -1.33 -16.30
C GLN A 64 -11.07 -0.02 -15.62
N PHE A 65 -11.68 0.92 -16.35
CA PHE A 65 -12.18 2.18 -15.78
C PHE A 65 -13.71 2.19 -15.74
N ILE A 66 -14.30 2.33 -14.55
CA ILE A 66 -15.76 2.29 -14.36
C ILE A 66 -16.18 3.32 -13.32
N ASP A 67 -17.22 4.11 -13.60
CA ASP A 67 -17.82 5.07 -12.66
C ASP A 67 -16.81 6.03 -11.97
N GLY A 68 -15.77 6.44 -12.71
CA GLY A 68 -14.73 7.33 -12.18
C GLY A 68 -13.64 6.65 -11.37
N VAL A 69 -13.61 5.32 -11.35
CA VAL A 69 -12.66 4.50 -10.57
C VAL A 69 -11.78 3.66 -11.49
N ASP A 70 -10.47 3.69 -11.26
CA ASP A 70 -9.49 2.83 -11.93
C ASP A 70 -9.41 1.47 -11.21
N TYR A 71 -9.83 0.39 -11.87
CA TYR A 71 -9.77 -0.97 -11.36
C TYR A 71 -8.54 -1.69 -11.91
N ILE A 72 -7.59 -1.98 -11.03
CA ILE A 72 -6.36 -2.68 -11.37
C ILE A 72 -6.44 -4.13 -10.90
N PHE A 73 -6.35 -5.05 -11.85
CA PHE A 73 -6.34 -6.47 -11.58
C PHE A 73 -4.91 -7.01 -11.62
N VAL A 74 -4.50 -7.62 -10.51
CA VAL A 74 -3.20 -8.26 -10.34
C VAL A 74 -3.26 -9.65 -10.97
N ASP A 75 -2.56 -9.83 -12.08
CA ASP A 75 -2.50 -11.10 -12.80
C ASP A 75 -1.29 -11.92 -12.35
N HIS A 76 -1.57 -13.12 -11.84
CA HIS A 76 -0.57 -14.10 -11.43
C HIS A 76 -1.21 -15.49 -11.38
N PRO A 77 -0.48 -16.58 -11.72
CA PRO A 77 -1.01 -17.94 -11.67
C PRO A 77 -1.60 -18.35 -10.31
N CYS A 78 -1.11 -17.79 -9.20
CA CYS A 78 -1.65 -18.09 -7.87
C CYS A 78 -3.07 -17.57 -7.63
N PHE A 79 -3.57 -16.62 -8.45
CA PHE A 79 -4.96 -16.16 -8.38
C PHE A 79 -5.86 -16.93 -9.35
N GLN A 80 -5.27 -17.59 -10.34
CA GLN A 80 -6.00 -18.32 -11.36
C GLN A 80 -6.38 -19.72 -10.81
N ASN A 81 -7.41 -20.34 -11.38
CA ASN A 81 -7.86 -21.72 -11.10
C ASN A 81 -8.60 -21.98 -9.76
N HIS A 82 -9.08 -20.95 -9.07
CA HIS A 82 -9.88 -21.11 -7.86
C HIS A 82 -11.40 -21.08 -8.09
N GLY A 83 -11.87 -20.70 -9.28
CA GLY A 83 -13.30 -20.57 -9.58
C GLY A 83 -14.01 -19.70 -8.54
N LYS A 84 -15.11 -20.21 -7.95
CA LYS A 84 -15.83 -19.54 -6.86
C LYS A 84 -15.18 -19.68 -5.47
N ASP A 85 -14.20 -20.57 -5.32
CA ASP A 85 -13.55 -20.83 -4.03
C ASP A 85 -12.33 -19.93 -3.81
N ILE A 86 -12.57 -18.62 -3.82
CA ILE A 86 -11.51 -17.60 -3.68
C ILE A 86 -10.81 -17.65 -2.31
N TYR A 87 -11.44 -18.28 -1.32
CA TYR A 87 -10.90 -18.52 0.03
C TYR A 87 -10.33 -19.93 0.21
N GLY A 88 -10.42 -20.79 -0.81
CA GLY A 88 -10.00 -22.18 -0.76
C GLY A 88 -8.50 -22.39 -0.88
N GLY A 89 -8.08 -23.64 -0.69
CA GLY A 89 -6.67 -24.02 -0.64
C GLY A 89 -6.11 -24.07 0.77
N ASP A 90 -4.81 -24.39 0.87
CA ASP A 90 -4.16 -24.47 2.17
C ASP A 90 -3.82 -23.09 2.75
N ARG A 91 -3.52 -23.06 4.04
CA ARG A 91 -3.19 -21.81 4.75
C ARG A 91 -1.99 -21.08 4.14
N GLY A 92 -0.98 -21.80 3.67
CA GLY A 92 0.19 -21.25 3.02
C GLY A 92 -0.13 -20.61 1.67
N GLU A 93 -0.99 -21.24 0.87
CA GLU A 93 -1.48 -20.68 -0.40
C GLU A 93 -2.29 -19.39 -0.18
N ILE A 94 -3.20 -19.38 0.80
CA ILE A 94 -3.96 -18.19 1.17
C ILE A 94 -3.01 -17.06 1.60
N GLN A 95 -2.05 -17.36 2.47
CA GLN A 95 -1.06 -16.39 2.94
C GLN A 95 -0.20 -15.85 1.80
N PHE A 96 0.21 -16.71 0.87
CA PHE A 96 0.99 -16.32 -0.29
C PHE A 96 0.19 -15.38 -1.21
N ARG A 97 -1.08 -15.71 -1.51
CA ARG A 97 -1.97 -14.86 -2.30
C ARG A 97 -2.15 -13.48 -1.66
N CYS A 98 -2.42 -13.45 -0.35
CA CYS A 98 -2.56 -12.19 0.40
C CYS A 98 -1.28 -11.36 0.38
N ALA A 99 -0.12 -12.00 0.60
CA ALA A 99 1.17 -11.33 0.59
C ALA A 99 1.51 -10.77 -0.79
N LEU A 100 1.31 -11.55 -1.86
CA LEU A 100 1.56 -11.10 -3.22
C LEU A 100 0.62 -9.95 -3.61
N LEU A 101 -0.67 -10.04 -3.27
CA LEU A 101 -1.64 -8.96 -3.50
C LEU A 101 -1.22 -7.67 -2.80
N CYS A 102 -0.88 -7.74 -1.51
CA CYS A 102 -0.42 -6.57 -0.74
C CYS A 102 0.81 -5.93 -1.38
N LYS A 103 1.79 -6.76 -1.81
CA LYS A 103 3.02 -6.28 -2.41
C LYS A 103 2.78 -5.65 -3.78
N ALA A 104 1.97 -6.29 -4.62
CA ALA A 104 1.61 -5.77 -5.93
C ALA A 104 0.81 -4.46 -5.80
N ALA A 105 -0.19 -4.39 -4.92
CA ALA A 105 -1.00 -3.19 -4.71
C ALA A 105 -0.19 -1.97 -4.23
N LEU A 106 0.75 -2.19 -3.31
CA LEU A 106 1.65 -1.14 -2.82
C LEU A 106 2.51 -0.55 -3.95
N GLU A 107 2.86 -1.36 -4.95
CA GLU A 107 3.74 -0.99 -6.05
C GLU A 107 2.97 -0.48 -7.28
N ALA A 108 1.75 -0.96 -7.50
CA ALA A 108 0.92 -0.63 -8.65
C ALA A 108 0.73 0.89 -8.82
N VAL A 109 0.53 1.60 -7.71
CA VAL A 109 0.36 3.06 -7.70
C VAL A 109 1.53 3.82 -8.34
N TRP A 110 2.75 3.25 -8.33
CA TRP A 110 3.95 3.88 -8.89
C TRP A 110 4.22 3.49 -10.34
N HIS A 111 3.65 2.37 -10.80
CA HIS A 111 4.07 1.72 -12.05
C HIS A 111 2.96 1.60 -13.08
N VAL A 112 1.69 1.61 -12.66
CA VAL A 112 0.54 1.45 -13.55
C VAL A 112 -0.01 2.84 -13.91
N PRO A 113 0.15 3.31 -15.16
CA PRO A 113 -0.38 4.59 -15.57
C PRO A 113 -1.90 4.49 -15.75
N CYS A 114 -2.64 5.36 -15.07
CA CYS A 114 -4.09 5.47 -15.15
C CYS A 114 -4.45 6.85 -15.71
N GLY A 115 -5.00 6.88 -16.93
CA GLY A 115 -5.13 8.14 -17.68
C GLY A 115 -3.77 8.75 -18.08
N GLY A 116 -2.75 7.90 -18.26
CA GLY A 116 -1.39 8.31 -18.65
C GLY A 116 -0.47 8.71 -17.49
N ILE A 117 -0.97 8.80 -16.26
CA ILE A 117 -0.18 9.22 -15.09
C ILE A 117 -0.39 8.21 -13.96
N ALA A 118 0.70 7.81 -13.30
CA ALA A 118 0.65 6.96 -12.11
C ALA A 118 -0.07 7.67 -10.93
N TYR A 119 -0.45 6.91 -9.92
CA TYR A 119 -1.11 7.43 -8.72
C TYR A 119 -0.13 7.96 -7.67
N GLY A 120 1.08 7.42 -7.65
CA GLY A 120 2.04 7.64 -6.58
C GLY A 120 2.46 9.09 -6.44
N ASP A 121 2.11 9.68 -5.30
CA ASP A 121 2.53 11.01 -4.85
C ASP A 121 2.66 11.04 -3.31
N GLU A 122 2.91 12.23 -2.76
CA GLU A 122 3.05 12.46 -1.31
C GLU A 122 1.73 12.42 -0.53
N ASN A 123 0.58 12.54 -1.21
CA ASN A 123 -0.77 12.60 -0.62
C ASN A 123 -1.53 11.29 -0.79
N LEU A 124 -0.82 10.19 -1.06
CA LEU A 124 -1.41 8.87 -1.27
C LEU A 124 -1.93 8.26 0.04
N CYS A 125 -3.21 7.86 0.04
CA CYS A 125 -3.83 7.11 1.13
C CYS A 125 -4.14 5.67 0.68
N PHE A 126 -3.66 4.68 1.45
CA PHE A 126 -4.02 3.28 1.24
C PHE A 126 -5.13 2.86 2.20
N ILE A 127 -6.18 2.24 1.67
CA ILE A 127 -7.22 1.59 2.45
C ILE A 127 -7.04 0.09 2.32
N ALA A 128 -6.52 -0.55 3.37
CA ALA A 128 -6.41 -1.99 3.47
C ALA A 128 -7.77 -2.55 3.93
N ASN A 129 -8.48 -3.23 3.04
CA ASN A 129 -9.74 -3.86 3.35
C ASN A 129 -9.57 -5.30 3.87
N ASP A 130 -9.94 -5.49 5.15
CA ASP A 130 -9.98 -6.78 5.86
C ASP A 130 -8.63 -7.55 5.93
N TRP A 131 -8.66 -8.75 6.51
CA TRP A 131 -7.48 -9.57 6.80
C TRP A 131 -6.64 -9.93 5.57
N HIS A 132 -7.24 -10.01 4.39
CA HIS A 132 -6.55 -10.27 3.12
C HIS A 132 -5.47 -9.23 2.79
N THR A 133 -5.67 -8.00 3.25
CA THR A 133 -4.78 -6.87 2.94
C THR A 133 -4.01 -6.37 4.16
N ALA A 134 -4.10 -7.07 5.30
CA ALA A 134 -3.48 -6.68 6.56
C ALA A 134 -1.94 -6.56 6.49
N LEU A 135 -1.28 -7.18 5.50
CA LEU A 135 0.17 -7.10 5.32
C LEU A 135 0.60 -5.82 4.58
N LEU A 136 -0.31 -5.13 3.89
CA LEU A 136 -0.01 -3.89 3.16
C LEU A 136 0.62 -2.81 4.06
N PRO A 137 0.04 -2.43 5.22
CA PRO A 137 0.66 -1.43 6.09
C PRO A 137 2.05 -1.86 6.62
N VAL A 138 2.28 -3.16 6.81
CA VAL A 138 3.58 -3.70 7.22
C VAL A 138 4.62 -3.50 6.11
N TYR A 139 4.26 -3.81 4.87
CA TYR A 139 5.13 -3.56 3.72
C TYR A 139 5.40 -2.08 3.49
N LEU A 140 4.40 -1.21 3.66
CA LEU A 140 4.56 0.24 3.55
C LEU A 140 5.54 0.77 4.60
N GLN A 141 5.45 0.29 5.85
CA GLN A 141 6.37 0.70 6.90
C GLN A 141 7.80 0.20 6.62
N ALA A 142 7.95 -1.04 6.16
CA ALA A 142 9.24 -1.63 5.81
C ALA A 142 9.90 -0.88 4.63
N SER A 143 9.14 -0.48 3.62
CA SER A 143 9.67 0.33 2.51
C SER A 143 10.12 1.70 2.98
N LYS A 144 9.31 2.40 3.80
CA LYS A 144 9.67 3.70 4.39
C LYS A 144 10.94 3.62 5.23
N LEU A 145 11.11 2.56 6.03
CA LEU A 145 12.33 2.35 6.79
C LEU A 145 13.55 2.16 5.87
N ARG A 146 13.42 1.31 4.86
CA ARG A 146 14.48 1.08 3.87
C ARG A 146 14.87 2.38 3.18
N ASP A 147 13.90 3.17 2.75
CA ASP A 147 14.14 4.44 2.06
C ASP A 147 14.79 5.47 3.01
N SER A 148 14.38 5.50 4.28
CA SER A 148 15.01 6.33 5.31
C SER A 148 16.47 5.95 5.55
N ILE A 149 16.77 4.65 5.63
CA ILE A 149 18.16 4.15 5.74
C ILE A 149 18.95 4.52 4.49
N GLY A 150 18.35 4.37 3.31
CA GLY A 150 18.94 4.78 2.03
C GLY A 150 19.31 6.26 2.01
N ASN A 151 18.38 7.13 2.41
CA ASN A 151 18.60 8.57 2.52
C ASN A 151 19.69 8.92 3.55
N ALA A 152 19.69 8.26 4.70
CA ALA A 152 20.72 8.44 5.73
C ALA A 152 22.11 8.05 5.20
N LEU A 153 22.22 6.91 4.51
CA LEU A 153 23.48 6.43 3.94
C LEU A 153 23.96 7.33 2.80
N TYR A 154 23.05 7.78 1.94
CA TYR A 154 23.35 8.73 0.87
C TYR A 154 23.87 10.05 1.45
N THR A 155 23.18 10.60 2.46
CA THR A 155 23.58 11.83 3.15
C THR A 155 24.94 11.67 3.82
N TYR A 156 25.18 10.56 4.52
CA TYR A 156 26.48 10.26 5.13
C TYR A 156 27.62 10.23 4.10
N ARG A 157 27.37 9.65 2.92
CA ARG A 157 28.38 9.50 1.86
C ARG A 157 28.64 10.78 1.08
N GLN A 158 27.59 11.53 0.73
CA GLN A 158 27.66 12.68 -0.17
C GLN A 158 27.75 14.03 0.56
N PHE A 159 27.20 14.12 1.77
CA PHE A 159 27.08 15.35 2.54
C PHE A 159 27.60 15.17 3.97
N ARG A 160 28.87 14.75 4.08
CA ARG A 160 29.49 14.35 5.35
C ARG A 160 29.45 15.46 6.41
N ASP A 161 29.67 16.72 6.03
CA ASP A 161 29.63 17.85 6.97
C ASP A 161 28.21 18.13 7.47
N SER A 162 27.21 18.07 6.59
CA SER A 162 25.79 18.17 6.97
C SER A 162 25.40 17.03 7.92
N PHE A 163 25.84 15.80 7.62
CA PHE A 163 25.61 14.64 8.49
C PHE A 163 26.27 14.81 9.86
N ARG A 164 27.52 15.29 9.91
CA ARG A 164 28.22 15.62 11.15
C ARG A 164 27.47 16.70 11.95
N GLY A 165 26.92 17.70 11.27
CA GLY A 165 26.08 18.72 11.91
C GLY A 165 24.82 18.14 12.53
N ILE A 166 24.14 17.20 11.86
CA ILE A 166 22.98 16.47 12.41
C ILE A 166 23.41 15.68 13.65
N GLN A 167 24.53 14.95 13.57
CA GLN A 167 25.07 14.17 14.68
C GLN A 167 25.40 15.04 15.89
N LEU A 168 26.13 16.16 15.70
CA LEU A 168 26.48 17.08 16.79
C LEU A 168 25.24 17.70 17.43
N ARG A 169 24.23 18.08 16.63
CA ARG A 169 22.96 18.58 17.16
C ARG A 169 22.25 17.51 17.98
N GLY A 170 22.12 16.29 17.46
CA GLY A 170 21.45 15.20 18.16
C GLY A 170 22.15 14.80 19.46
N MET A 171 23.48 14.67 19.44
CA MET A 171 24.27 14.34 20.65
C MET A 171 24.36 15.50 21.65
N GLY A 172 24.13 16.73 21.21
CA GLY A 172 24.07 17.91 22.07
C GLY A 172 22.69 18.15 22.71
N GLN A 173 21.68 17.35 22.37
CA GLN A 173 20.37 17.44 23.02
C GLN A 173 20.43 16.81 24.41
N ASP A 174 19.74 17.41 25.37
CA ASP A 174 19.46 16.79 26.65
C ASP A 174 18.36 15.74 26.47
N LEU A 175 18.75 14.49 26.28
CA LEU A 175 17.85 13.34 26.16
C LEU A 175 17.68 12.60 27.50
N SER A 176 17.91 13.29 28.63
CA SER A 176 17.69 12.72 29.96
C SER A 176 16.21 12.42 30.21
N TRP A 177 15.97 11.43 31.07
CA TRP A 177 14.62 11.06 31.49
C TRP A 177 13.89 12.21 32.21
N ASP A 178 14.62 13.07 32.91
CA ASP A 178 14.06 14.23 33.62
C ASP A 178 13.57 15.31 32.64
N ASN A 179 14.36 15.59 31.58
CA ASN A 179 13.94 16.52 30.53
C ASN A 179 12.72 15.98 29.75
N ALA A 180 12.73 14.68 29.42
CA ALA A 180 11.60 14.04 28.76
C ALA A 180 10.32 14.09 29.62
N ALA A 181 10.43 13.81 30.92
CA ALA A 181 9.30 13.86 31.85
C ALA A 181 8.69 15.27 31.96
N THR A 182 9.53 16.31 31.98
CA THR A 182 9.09 17.71 32.00
C THR A 182 8.30 18.07 30.73
N LEU A 183 8.81 17.68 29.56
CA LEU A 183 8.11 17.88 28.28
C LEU A 183 6.74 17.17 28.23
N TYR A 184 6.65 15.95 28.79
CA TYR A 184 5.37 15.24 28.89
C TYR A 184 4.37 15.96 29.80
N GLU A 185 4.85 16.48 30.94
CA GLU A 185 4.02 17.26 31.85
C GLU A 185 3.47 18.52 31.17
N GLU A 186 4.30 19.26 30.45
CA GLU A 186 3.88 20.45 29.70
C GLU A 186 2.79 20.14 28.66
N VAL A 187 2.92 19.04 27.92
CA VAL A 187 1.90 18.60 26.95
C VAL A 187 0.59 18.24 27.66
N MET A 188 0.66 17.55 28.81
CA MET A 188 -0.51 17.19 29.61
C MET A 188 -1.20 18.43 30.20
N VAL A 189 -0.42 19.41 30.65
CA VAL A 189 -0.91 20.70 31.16
C VAL A 189 -1.58 21.49 30.03
N ALA A 190 -0.95 21.57 28.85
CA ALA A 190 -1.53 22.24 27.70
C ALA A 190 -2.85 21.61 27.25
N ALA A 191 -2.93 20.27 27.22
CA ALA A 191 -4.17 19.55 26.92
C ALA A 191 -5.28 19.81 27.96
N LYS A 192 -4.91 20.06 29.22
CA LYS A 192 -5.85 20.36 30.31
C LYS A 192 -6.48 21.76 30.22
N TYR A 193 -5.95 22.69 29.42
CA TYR A 193 -6.49 24.04 29.28
C TYR A 193 -7.04 24.35 27.88
N GLN A 194 -7.24 23.32 27.04
CA GLN A 194 -7.74 23.43 25.66
C GLN A 194 -9.20 22.98 25.48
N TRP A 195 -9.97 22.87 26.57
CA TRP A 195 -11.43 22.65 26.59
C TRP A 195 -12.12 23.80 27.31
#